data_AF-A0A0E9N0Z4-F1
#
_entry.id   AF-A0A0E9N0Z4-F1
#
_cell.length_a   1.000
_cell.length_b   1.000
_cell.length_c   1.000
_cell.angle_alpha   90.00
_cell.angle_beta   90.00
_cell.angle_gamma   90.00
#
_symmetry.space_group_name_H-M   'P 1'
#
loop_
_entity.id
_entity.type
_entity.pdbx_description
1 polymer ?
#
loop_
_entity_poly.entity_id
_entity_poly.type
_entity_poly.pdbx_seq_one_letter_code
_entity_poly.pdbx_strand_id
1 'polypeptide(L)'
;MNQGKEIFRFETFGDETTWTDVLKMNQVIETAVDPTTALSVGLKVDAAALTAAVVGGIQDGSISLTDPQTTLALIQLNAAVGVKDQVSTKPTGKLQLDRVGITCALCHSTVDNAFAPGIGNRLDGYPNRDLDPGLIISLSPALTADQKAVYASWGKGMYDPRYNQDGLNNPVVIPPAFGLYGLPKATFTGDGDVAHEPVGPVTYWNRYVSVTQMGGHGKFSDSRTGVNVDNTGGGADLVTGKLPALQSYQFSLDAPPAPVGFDATAAARGKILFNGKATCATCHSGPKFTDVTDGGRLHPQDASIAADEDYVNRSATKQWRVSPLRGIWQHAPYFHDGSSENVSQL
;
A
#
# COMPACT_ATOMS: atom_id res chain seq x y z
N MET A 1 -11.42 -13.50 -10.78
CA MET A 1 -10.07 -12.89 -10.71
C MET A 1 -10.02 -11.54 -11.43
N ASN A 2 -10.41 -11.42 -12.70
CA ASN A 2 -10.32 -10.14 -13.44
C ASN A 2 -11.02 -8.96 -12.73
N GLN A 3 -12.25 -9.13 -12.22
CA GLN A 3 -12.94 -8.06 -11.49
C GLN A 3 -12.16 -7.56 -10.26
N GLY A 4 -11.59 -8.47 -9.46
CA GLY A 4 -10.80 -8.10 -8.28
C GLY A 4 -9.51 -7.35 -8.63
N LYS A 5 -8.89 -7.72 -9.76
CA LYS A 5 -7.73 -7.02 -10.30
C LYS A 5 -8.07 -5.60 -10.75
N GLU A 6 -9.20 -5.44 -11.46
CA GLU A 6 -9.71 -4.12 -11.85
C GLU A 6 -9.99 -3.25 -10.62
N ILE A 7 -10.63 -3.82 -9.59
CA ILE A 7 -10.87 -3.10 -8.32
C ILE A 7 -9.55 -2.68 -7.69
N PHE A 8 -8.61 -3.60 -7.54
CA PHE A 8 -7.32 -3.33 -6.92
C PHE A 8 -6.54 -2.21 -7.63
N ARG A 9 -6.59 -2.17 -8.97
CA ARG A 9 -5.79 -1.25 -9.80
C ARG A 9 -6.46 0.08 -10.08
N PHE A 10 -7.80 0.13 -10.12
CA PHE A 10 -8.52 1.25 -10.73
C PHE A 10 -9.77 1.70 -9.97
N GLU A 11 -10.17 1.02 -8.90
CA GLU A 11 -11.34 1.45 -8.12
C GLU A 11 -10.93 2.43 -7.01
N THR A 12 -11.54 3.61 -7.05
CA THR A 12 -11.37 4.70 -6.06
C THR A 12 -12.40 4.63 -4.95
N PHE A 13 -13.50 3.87 -5.13
CA PHE A 13 -14.62 3.83 -4.21
C PHE A 13 -15.27 5.20 -3.97
N GLY A 14 -15.13 6.14 -4.89
CA GLY A 14 -15.63 7.51 -4.73
C GLY A 14 -14.73 8.43 -3.89
N ASP A 15 -13.49 8.01 -3.61
CA ASP A 15 -12.56 8.78 -2.78
C ASP A 15 -12.14 10.13 -3.37
N GLU A 16 -12.51 10.43 -4.62
CA GLU A 16 -12.27 11.73 -5.24
C GLU A 16 -12.96 12.86 -4.47
N THR A 17 -14.04 12.59 -3.73
CA THR A 17 -14.62 13.61 -2.84
C THR A 17 -13.65 14.04 -1.75
N THR A 18 -12.77 13.15 -1.31
CA THR A 18 -11.73 13.47 -0.33
C THR A 18 -10.51 14.08 -1.04
N TRP A 19 -9.96 13.39 -2.03
CA TRP A 19 -8.71 13.79 -2.70
C TRP A 19 -8.84 15.07 -3.53
N THR A 20 -9.97 15.23 -4.21
CA THR A 20 -10.25 16.42 -5.02
C THR A 20 -10.95 17.48 -4.18
N ASP A 21 -12.10 17.18 -3.59
CA ASP A 21 -12.96 18.24 -3.07
C ASP A 21 -12.47 18.76 -1.72
N VAL A 22 -11.89 17.92 -0.86
CA VAL A 22 -11.35 18.31 0.44
C VAL A 22 -9.87 18.69 0.32
N LEU A 23 -9.02 17.77 -0.14
CA LEU A 23 -7.57 17.95 -0.16
C LEU A 23 -7.06 18.82 -1.32
N LYS A 24 -7.87 19.08 -2.34
CA LYS A 24 -7.50 19.89 -3.52
C LYS A 24 -6.25 19.37 -4.23
N MET A 25 -6.02 18.05 -4.22
CA MET A 25 -4.81 17.45 -4.79
C MET A 25 -4.73 17.63 -6.31
N ASN A 26 -5.86 17.75 -6.99
CA ASN A 26 -5.88 18.06 -8.41
C ASN A 26 -5.18 19.40 -8.73
N GLN A 27 -5.36 20.42 -7.87
CA GLN A 27 -4.71 21.73 -8.03
C GLN A 27 -3.19 21.64 -7.83
N VAL A 28 -2.75 20.86 -6.84
CA VAL A 28 -1.33 20.60 -6.57
C VAL A 28 -0.69 19.93 -7.79
N ILE A 29 -1.34 18.88 -8.30
CA ILE A 29 -0.84 18.10 -9.44
C ILE A 29 -0.74 18.97 -10.69
N GLU A 30 -1.81 19.70 -11.05
CA GLU A 30 -1.83 20.57 -12.23
C GLU A 30 -0.74 21.63 -12.20
N THR A 31 -0.44 22.17 -11.02
CA THR A 31 0.42 23.35 -10.89
C THR A 31 1.90 22.99 -10.83
N ALA A 32 2.25 21.87 -10.19
CA ALA A 32 3.63 21.66 -9.74
C ALA A 32 4.16 20.23 -9.89
N VAL A 33 3.34 19.25 -10.28
CA VAL A 33 3.79 17.84 -10.31
C VAL A 33 4.05 17.39 -11.75
N ASP A 34 5.31 17.49 -12.16
CA ASP A 34 5.82 16.84 -13.36
C ASP A 34 6.20 15.36 -13.12
N PRO A 35 6.46 14.56 -14.18
CA PRO A 35 6.82 13.15 -14.01
C PRO A 35 8.07 12.93 -13.14
N THR A 36 9.07 13.80 -13.22
CA THR A 36 10.29 13.68 -12.41
C THR A 36 9.98 13.83 -10.92
N THR A 37 9.17 14.82 -10.58
CA THR A 37 8.67 15.10 -9.23
C THR A 37 7.82 13.93 -8.73
N ALA A 38 6.89 13.44 -9.55
CA ALA A 38 6.06 12.28 -9.24
C ALA A 38 6.90 11.03 -8.90
N LEU A 39 7.91 10.72 -9.72
CA LEU A 39 8.82 9.60 -9.48
C LEU A 39 9.67 9.80 -8.20
N SER A 40 10.06 11.04 -7.89
CA SER A 40 10.88 11.34 -6.71
C SER A 40 10.18 11.05 -5.38
N VAL A 41 8.85 11.17 -5.34
CA VAL A 41 7.97 10.81 -4.21
C VAL A 41 7.44 9.38 -4.32
N GLY A 42 7.98 8.58 -5.24
CA GLY A 42 7.75 7.14 -5.34
C GLY A 42 6.48 6.71 -6.09
N LEU A 43 5.80 7.63 -6.81
CA LEU A 43 4.81 7.22 -7.79
C LEU A 43 5.48 6.38 -8.88
N LYS A 44 4.73 5.43 -9.44
CA LYS A 44 5.23 4.51 -10.46
C LYS A 44 4.47 4.66 -11.76
N VAL A 45 5.13 4.33 -12.87
CA VAL A 45 4.53 4.34 -14.20
C VAL A 45 4.51 2.93 -14.79
N ASP A 46 3.32 2.46 -15.16
CA ASP A 46 3.09 1.19 -15.82
C ASP A 46 3.47 1.30 -17.30
N ALA A 47 4.59 0.71 -17.67
CA ALA A 47 5.10 0.76 -19.04
C ALA A 47 4.14 0.09 -20.03
N ALA A 48 3.32 -0.87 -19.60
CA ALA A 48 2.36 -1.56 -20.46
C ALA A 48 1.18 -0.66 -20.88
N ALA A 49 0.95 0.45 -20.17
CA ALA A 49 -0.07 1.44 -20.53
C ALA A 49 0.46 2.49 -21.53
N LEU A 50 1.78 2.55 -21.77
CA LEU A 50 2.39 3.52 -22.66
C LEU A 50 2.30 3.05 -24.11
N THR A 51 1.91 3.94 -25.02
CA THR A 51 1.95 3.66 -26.46
C THR A 51 3.40 3.69 -26.96
N ALA A 52 3.68 3.03 -28.10
CA ALA A 52 5.02 3.07 -28.71
C ALA A 52 5.50 4.50 -29.01
N ALA A 53 4.59 5.42 -29.34
CA ALA A 53 4.90 6.82 -29.57
C ALA A 53 5.33 7.53 -28.27
N VAL A 54 4.65 7.26 -27.14
CA VAL A 54 5.03 7.83 -25.84
C VAL A 54 6.38 7.27 -25.40
N VAL A 55 6.61 5.96 -25.57
CA VAL A 55 7.89 5.32 -25.27
C VAL A 55 9.02 5.95 -26.08
N GLY A 56 8.85 6.06 -27.41
CA GLY A 56 9.84 6.68 -28.29
C GLY A 56 10.10 8.14 -27.91
N GLY A 57 9.04 8.90 -27.63
CA GLY A 57 9.16 10.30 -27.27
C GLY A 57 9.85 10.55 -25.92
N ILE A 58 9.71 9.64 -24.96
CA ILE A 58 10.47 9.68 -23.71
C ILE A 58 11.95 9.35 -23.97
N GLN A 59 12.23 8.36 -24.83
CA GLN A 59 13.61 7.92 -25.12
C GLN A 59 14.41 8.95 -25.93
N ASP A 60 13.78 9.63 -26.89
CA ASP A 60 14.42 10.64 -27.73
C ASP A 60 14.36 12.07 -27.14
N GLY A 61 13.64 12.26 -26.04
CA GLY A 61 13.51 13.53 -25.32
C GLY A 61 12.50 14.51 -25.94
N SER A 62 11.73 14.09 -26.94
CA SER A 62 10.65 14.91 -27.51
C SER A 62 9.44 15.06 -26.57
N ILE A 63 9.26 14.16 -25.60
CA ILE A 63 8.31 14.30 -24.49
C ILE A 63 9.07 14.76 -23.25
N SER A 64 8.74 15.97 -22.77
CA SER A 64 9.33 16.51 -21.54
C SER A 64 8.81 15.79 -20.29
N LEU A 65 9.72 15.31 -19.45
CA LEU A 65 9.41 14.76 -18.11
C LEU A 65 9.45 15.83 -17.00
N THR A 66 9.58 17.10 -17.37
CA THR A 66 9.55 18.27 -16.47
C THR A 66 8.38 19.20 -16.81
N ASP A 67 7.35 18.69 -17.49
CA ASP A 67 6.10 19.39 -17.77
C ASP A 67 4.94 18.69 -17.04
N PRO A 68 4.20 19.39 -16.15
CA PRO A 68 3.00 18.85 -15.51
C PRO A 68 1.93 18.34 -16.49
N GLN A 69 1.87 18.85 -17.73
CA GLN A 69 0.96 18.32 -18.74
C GLN A 69 1.30 16.88 -19.14
N THR A 70 2.58 16.49 -19.09
CA THR A 70 2.98 15.09 -19.30
C THR A 70 2.46 14.20 -18.19
N THR A 71 2.46 14.66 -16.93
CA THR A 71 1.84 13.93 -15.82
C THR A 71 0.35 13.67 -16.10
N LEU A 72 -0.39 14.70 -16.51
CA LEU A 72 -1.81 14.54 -16.81
C LEU A 72 -2.07 13.59 -17.99
N ALA A 73 -1.22 13.64 -19.02
CA ALA A 73 -1.31 12.71 -20.15
C ALA A 73 -1.05 11.25 -19.72
N LEU A 74 -0.04 11.02 -18.87
CA LEU A 74 0.27 9.69 -18.32
C LEU A 74 -0.86 9.16 -17.43
N ILE A 75 -1.45 10.03 -16.62
CA ILE A 75 -2.61 9.71 -15.80
C ILE A 75 -3.81 9.33 -16.67
N GLN A 76 -4.11 10.12 -17.73
CA GLN A 76 -5.20 9.83 -18.68
C GLN A 76 -5.01 8.49 -19.41
N LEU A 77 -3.77 8.03 -19.60
CA LEU A 77 -3.46 6.70 -20.14
C LEU A 77 -3.62 5.56 -19.12
N ASN A 78 -3.99 5.86 -17.87
CA ASN A 78 -3.94 4.94 -16.72
C ASN A 78 -2.52 4.39 -16.45
N ALA A 79 -1.48 5.14 -16.84
CA ALA A 79 -0.10 4.71 -16.66
C ALA A 79 0.41 5.03 -15.24
N ALA A 80 -0.10 6.06 -14.58
CA ALA A 80 0.22 6.34 -13.18
C ALA A 80 -0.36 5.24 -12.27
N VAL A 81 0.49 4.43 -11.67
CA VAL A 81 0.08 3.26 -10.88
C VAL A 81 -0.69 3.72 -9.65
N GLY A 82 -1.97 3.36 -9.62
CA GLY A 82 -2.85 3.55 -8.47
C GLY A 82 -3.42 4.95 -8.31
N VAL A 83 -3.19 5.84 -9.29
CA VAL A 83 -3.85 7.15 -9.39
C VAL A 83 -4.92 7.07 -10.47
N LYS A 84 -6.11 7.57 -10.16
CA LYS A 84 -7.27 7.58 -11.07
C LYS A 84 -7.81 8.98 -11.21
N ASP A 85 -8.28 9.29 -12.40
CA ASP A 85 -8.63 10.65 -12.77
C ASP A 85 -9.92 10.78 -13.57
N GLN A 86 -10.34 12.03 -13.66
CA GLN A 86 -11.12 12.54 -14.78
C GLN A 86 -10.36 13.74 -15.35
N VAL A 87 -9.81 13.58 -16.54
CA VAL A 87 -9.11 14.66 -17.27
C VAL A 87 -9.97 15.17 -18.42
N SER A 88 -10.12 16.50 -18.52
CA SER A 88 -10.72 17.19 -19.65
C SER A 88 -9.73 18.08 -20.39
N THR A 89 -10.13 18.62 -21.53
CA THR A 89 -9.31 19.54 -22.34
C THR A 89 -9.91 20.94 -22.30
N LYS A 90 -9.15 21.92 -21.82
CA LYS A 90 -9.52 23.34 -21.83
C LYS A 90 -9.63 23.83 -23.29
N PRO A 91 -10.38 24.91 -23.58
CA PRO A 91 -10.42 25.53 -24.91
C PRO A 91 -9.05 25.96 -25.45
N THR A 92 -8.07 26.16 -24.57
CA THR A 92 -6.68 26.46 -24.91
C THR A 92 -5.89 25.26 -25.44
N GLY A 93 -6.49 24.06 -25.44
CA GLY A 93 -5.84 22.79 -25.81
C GLY A 93 -5.05 22.13 -24.66
N LYS A 94 -4.95 22.76 -23.49
CA LYS A 94 -4.30 22.17 -22.31
C LYS A 94 -5.20 21.19 -21.57
N LEU A 95 -4.61 20.15 -21.00
CA LEU A 95 -5.28 19.21 -20.12
C LEU A 95 -5.61 19.86 -18.76
N GLN A 96 -6.74 19.44 -18.20
CA GLN A 96 -7.24 19.81 -16.88
C GLN A 96 -7.58 18.53 -16.10
N LEU A 97 -7.13 18.44 -14.86
CA LEU A 97 -7.46 17.38 -13.92
C LEU A 97 -8.69 17.80 -13.10
N ASP A 98 -9.86 17.36 -13.54
CA ASP A 98 -11.13 17.70 -12.89
C ASP A 98 -11.35 16.94 -11.60
N ARG A 99 -10.97 15.65 -11.59
CA ARG A 99 -11.05 14.77 -10.44
C ARG A 99 -9.79 13.92 -10.35
N VAL A 100 -9.37 13.64 -9.13
CA VAL A 100 -8.31 12.68 -8.81
C VAL A 100 -8.71 11.88 -7.56
N GLY A 101 -8.42 10.60 -7.62
CA GLY A 101 -8.58 9.63 -6.54
C GLY A 101 -7.45 8.62 -6.55
N ILE A 102 -7.40 7.76 -5.54
CA ILE A 102 -6.36 6.75 -5.41
C ILE A 102 -6.96 5.35 -5.30
N THR A 103 -6.11 4.33 -5.37
CA THR A 103 -6.55 2.93 -5.31
C THR A 103 -5.59 2.11 -4.46
N CYS A 104 -5.94 0.85 -4.18
CA CYS A 104 -5.07 -0.06 -3.44
C CYS A 104 -3.67 -0.22 -4.09
N ALA A 105 -3.59 -0.13 -5.42
CA ALA A 105 -2.34 -0.27 -6.16
C ALA A 105 -1.32 0.85 -5.88
N LEU A 106 -1.73 2.01 -5.36
CA LEU A 106 -0.80 3.10 -5.06
C LEU A 106 0.27 2.67 -4.05
N CYS A 107 -0.17 2.05 -2.95
CA CYS A 107 0.70 1.56 -1.88
C CYS A 107 1.17 0.11 -2.12
N HIS A 108 0.33 -0.72 -2.74
CA HIS A 108 0.56 -2.17 -2.86
C HIS A 108 0.93 -2.62 -4.27
N SER A 109 1.46 -1.73 -5.12
CA SER A 109 2.12 -2.12 -6.36
C SER A 109 3.41 -1.33 -6.55
N THR A 110 4.40 -1.99 -7.14
CA THR A 110 5.58 -1.33 -7.69
C THR A 110 5.78 -1.76 -9.14
N VAL A 111 6.92 -1.43 -9.74
CA VAL A 111 7.30 -1.86 -11.08
C VAL A 111 8.68 -2.50 -11.08
N ASP A 112 8.97 -3.32 -12.08
CA ASP A 112 10.25 -4.01 -12.25
C ASP A 112 11.40 -3.14 -12.76
N ASN A 113 11.14 -1.84 -13.03
CA ASN A 113 12.09 -0.90 -13.61
C ASN A 113 12.67 -1.32 -14.98
N ALA A 114 11.97 -2.18 -15.73
CA ALA A 114 12.46 -2.69 -17.02
C ALA A 114 12.66 -1.60 -18.09
N PHE A 115 12.04 -0.43 -17.93
CA PHE A 115 12.21 0.70 -18.83
C PHE A 115 13.14 1.77 -18.24
N ALA A 116 12.85 2.23 -17.02
CA ALA A 116 13.64 3.21 -16.28
C ALA A 116 13.36 3.07 -14.77
N PRO A 117 14.16 3.66 -13.86
CA PRO A 117 13.83 3.71 -12.45
C PRO A 117 12.43 4.29 -12.21
N GLY A 118 11.54 3.51 -11.59
CA GLY A 118 10.14 3.84 -11.35
C GLY A 118 9.19 3.61 -12.54
N ILE A 119 9.69 3.10 -13.67
CA ILE A 119 8.90 2.82 -14.88
C ILE A 119 9.16 1.39 -15.38
N GLY A 120 8.11 0.58 -15.46
CA GLY A 120 8.26 -0.82 -15.87
C GLY A 120 6.95 -1.60 -15.83
N ASN A 121 7.05 -2.93 -15.85
CA ASN A 121 5.88 -3.79 -15.73
C ASN A 121 5.39 -3.79 -14.29
N ARG A 122 4.07 -3.66 -14.12
CA ARG A 122 3.45 -3.61 -12.80
C ARG A 122 3.58 -4.93 -12.03
N LEU A 123 4.02 -4.83 -10.78
CA LEU A 123 4.13 -5.90 -9.79
C LEU A 123 3.09 -5.67 -8.68
N ASP A 124 1.90 -6.25 -8.85
CA ASP A 124 0.82 -6.15 -7.85
C ASP A 124 1.15 -6.99 -6.60
N GLY A 125 0.79 -6.48 -5.43
CA GLY A 125 1.03 -7.13 -4.14
C GLY A 125 2.39 -6.79 -3.52
N TYR A 126 3.33 -6.29 -4.33
CA TYR A 126 4.62 -5.82 -3.86
C TYR A 126 4.45 -4.46 -3.18
N PRO A 127 5.03 -4.24 -1.99
CA PRO A 127 4.89 -2.96 -1.30
C PRO A 127 5.68 -1.87 -2.04
N ASN A 128 5.07 -0.72 -2.26
CA ASN A 128 5.75 0.43 -2.83
C ASN A 128 6.59 1.12 -1.74
N ARG A 129 7.81 0.62 -1.53
CA ARG A 129 8.75 1.16 -0.52
C ARG A 129 9.33 2.52 -0.86
N ASP A 130 9.16 2.98 -2.11
CA ASP A 130 9.63 4.29 -2.54
C ASP A 130 8.59 5.39 -2.33
N LEU A 131 7.30 5.01 -2.23
CA LEU A 131 6.19 5.95 -2.07
C LEU A 131 6.36 6.76 -0.79
N ASP A 132 6.14 8.07 -0.86
CA ASP A 132 6.07 8.93 0.31
C ASP A 132 4.64 9.48 0.47
N PRO A 133 3.71 8.70 1.05
CA PRO A 133 2.32 9.13 1.19
C PRO A 133 2.21 10.38 2.05
N GLY A 134 3.04 10.47 3.09
CA GLY A 134 3.06 11.59 4.03
C GLY A 134 3.44 12.90 3.34
N LEU A 135 4.56 12.91 2.60
CA LEU A 135 4.94 14.07 1.81
C LEU A 135 3.84 14.44 0.79
N ILE A 136 3.29 13.47 0.05
CA ILE A 136 2.21 13.73 -0.92
C ILE A 136 1.01 14.40 -0.27
N ILE A 137 0.51 13.87 0.85
CA ILE A 137 -0.62 14.43 1.59
C ILE A 137 -0.29 15.84 2.09
N SER A 138 0.93 16.05 2.60
CA SER A 138 1.38 17.36 3.14
C SER A 138 1.36 18.50 2.11
N LEU A 139 1.37 18.18 0.81
CA LEU A 139 1.28 19.19 -0.26
C LEU A 139 -0.12 19.82 -0.35
N SER A 140 -1.14 19.18 0.21
CA SER A 140 -2.51 19.70 0.18
C SER A 140 -2.59 21.12 0.77
N PRO A 141 -3.23 22.08 0.09
CA PRO A 141 -3.47 23.41 0.64
C PRO A 141 -4.53 23.42 1.76
N ALA A 142 -5.29 22.33 1.94
CA ALA A 142 -6.35 22.23 2.94
C ALA A 142 -5.83 21.92 4.36
N LEU A 143 -4.57 21.50 4.48
CA LEU A 143 -3.98 21.11 5.76
C LEU A 143 -3.36 22.30 6.50
N THR A 144 -3.47 22.28 7.84
CA THR A 144 -2.75 23.22 8.71
C THR A 144 -1.24 22.95 8.67
N ALA A 145 -0.44 23.92 9.11
CA ALA A 145 1.01 23.74 9.19
C ALA A 145 1.42 22.55 10.07
N ASP A 146 0.73 22.36 11.21
CA ASP A 146 1.01 21.26 12.13
C ASP A 146 0.68 19.89 11.51
N GLN A 147 -0.45 19.78 10.80
CA GLN A 147 -0.80 18.56 10.08
C GLN A 147 0.25 18.23 9.01
N LYS A 148 0.69 19.23 8.25
CA LYS A 148 1.73 19.06 7.23
C LYS A 148 3.04 18.56 7.83
N ALA A 149 3.44 19.12 8.97
CA ALA A 149 4.65 18.70 9.67
C ALA A 149 4.57 17.23 10.12
N VAL A 150 3.42 16.78 10.60
CA VAL A 150 3.20 15.37 10.95
C VAL A 150 3.29 14.49 9.71
N TYR A 151 2.51 14.76 8.66
CA TYR A 151 2.52 13.93 7.46
C TYR A 151 3.91 13.87 6.81
N ALA A 152 4.60 15.01 6.68
CA ALA A 152 5.95 15.06 6.10
C ALA A 152 7.02 14.32 6.94
N SER A 153 6.72 13.95 8.20
CA SER A 153 7.65 13.21 9.06
C SER A 153 7.68 11.71 8.82
N TRP A 154 6.70 11.14 8.08
CA TRP A 154 6.58 9.69 7.92
C TRP A 154 7.69 9.08 7.05
N GLY A 155 8.06 9.77 5.97
CA GLY A 155 9.08 9.32 5.03
C GLY A 155 8.62 8.19 4.09
N LYS A 156 9.55 7.74 3.25
CA LYS A 156 9.31 6.77 2.18
C LYS A 156 8.99 5.38 2.71
N GLY A 157 8.03 4.72 2.08
CA GLY A 157 7.60 3.37 2.40
C GLY A 157 6.84 3.23 3.73
N MET A 158 6.51 4.37 4.36
CA MET A 158 5.89 4.46 5.67
C MET A 158 4.51 5.12 5.57
N TYR A 159 3.60 4.71 6.44
CA TYR A 159 2.26 5.25 6.55
C TYR A 159 1.72 5.03 7.95
N ASP A 160 1.13 6.03 8.59
CA ASP A 160 0.38 5.82 9.82
C ASP A 160 -1.12 5.65 9.49
N PRO A 161 -1.65 4.41 9.49
CA PRO A 161 -3.04 4.17 9.15
C PRO A 161 -4.02 4.56 10.26
N ARG A 162 -3.54 5.01 11.42
CA ARG A 162 -4.37 5.34 12.58
C ARG A 162 -4.30 6.80 12.98
N TYR A 163 -3.36 7.59 12.44
CA TYR A 163 -3.18 9.01 12.77
C TYR A 163 -4.47 9.82 12.63
N ASN A 164 -5.25 9.60 11.58
CA ASN A 164 -6.51 10.32 11.37
C ASN A 164 -7.66 9.84 12.29
N GLN A 165 -7.44 8.80 13.09
CA GLN A 165 -8.39 8.28 14.08
C GLN A 165 -8.04 8.72 15.50
N ASP A 166 -6.76 8.68 15.87
CA ASP A 166 -6.30 8.90 17.24
C ASP A 166 -5.36 10.11 17.42
N GLY A 167 -4.89 10.73 16.33
CA GLY A 167 -3.97 11.86 16.36
C GLY A 167 -2.54 11.53 16.75
N LEU A 168 -2.21 10.25 16.98
CA LEU A 168 -0.86 9.81 17.34
C LEU A 168 -0.02 9.62 16.08
N ASN A 169 1.22 10.11 16.10
CA ASN A 169 2.16 9.99 14.98
C ASN A 169 3.12 8.82 15.23
N ASN A 170 2.79 7.66 14.68
CA ASN A 170 3.63 6.46 14.75
C ASN A 170 3.44 5.63 13.46
N PRO A 171 4.14 6.02 12.37
CA PRO A 171 3.97 5.42 11.06
C PRO A 171 4.60 4.02 10.99
N VAL A 172 3.99 3.17 10.16
CA VAL A 172 4.47 1.82 9.91
C VAL A 172 4.82 1.60 8.45
N VAL A 173 5.70 0.65 8.24
CA VAL A 173 6.14 0.12 6.98
C VAL A 173 4.91 -0.36 6.16
N ILE A 174 4.77 0.08 4.91
CA ILE A 174 3.75 -0.43 3.97
C ILE A 174 3.97 -1.94 3.73
N PRO A 175 3.06 -2.83 4.19
CA PRO A 175 3.31 -4.26 4.12
C PRO A 175 3.08 -4.82 2.70
N PRO A 176 3.70 -5.97 2.36
CA PRO A 176 3.34 -6.72 1.17
C PRO A 176 1.88 -7.18 1.24
N ALA A 177 1.19 -7.15 0.10
CA ALA A 177 -0.18 -7.64 -0.08
C ALA A 177 -0.24 -8.97 -0.85
N PHE A 178 0.88 -9.69 -0.96
CA PHE A 178 0.98 -11.04 -1.50
C PHE A 178 1.05 -12.10 -0.38
N GLY A 179 0.84 -13.37 -0.75
CA GLY A 179 1.02 -14.52 0.14
C GLY A 179 -0.02 -14.64 1.27
N LEU A 180 -1.09 -13.83 1.21
CA LEU A 180 -2.07 -13.68 2.30
C LEU A 180 -3.13 -14.80 2.34
N TYR A 181 -3.24 -15.62 1.29
CA TYR A 181 -4.22 -16.71 1.26
C TYR A 181 -4.07 -17.64 2.46
N GLY A 182 -5.17 -17.98 3.13
CA GLY A 182 -5.20 -18.90 4.27
C GLY A 182 -4.69 -18.33 5.60
N LEU A 183 -4.31 -17.05 5.67
CA LEU A 183 -4.02 -16.39 6.94
C LEU A 183 -5.33 -15.98 7.61
N PRO A 184 -5.60 -16.40 8.86
CA PRO A 184 -6.84 -16.01 9.56
C PRO A 184 -6.79 -14.57 10.11
N LYS A 185 -5.63 -13.91 10.06
CA LYS A 185 -5.38 -12.53 10.50
C LYS A 185 -4.51 -11.78 9.48
N ALA A 186 -4.86 -10.55 9.09
CA ALA A 186 -4.25 -9.89 7.92
C ALA A 186 -3.33 -8.67 8.20
N THR A 187 -3.32 -8.10 9.41
CA THR A 187 -2.46 -6.95 9.76
C THR A 187 -1.28 -7.35 10.64
N PHE A 188 -0.28 -6.48 10.83
CA PHE A 188 0.80 -6.73 11.81
C PHE A 188 0.28 -7.00 13.21
N THR A 189 -0.87 -6.42 13.55
CA THR A 189 -1.50 -6.55 14.86
C THR A 189 -2.59 -7.63 14.90
N GLY A 190 -3.00 -8.18 13.74
CA GLY A 190 -4.05 -9.18 13.67
C GLY A 190 -5.47 -8.69 14.00
N ASP A 191 -5.75 -7.41 13.74
CA ASP A 191 -7.06 -6.80 14.03
C ASP A 191 -8.18 -7.42 13.18
N GLY A 192 -7.88 -7.71 11.90
CA GLY A 192 -8.86 -8.26 10.95
C GLY A 192 -9.04 -9.76 11.06
N ASP A 193 -10.30 -10.21 11.18
CA ASP A 193 -10.74 -11.60 11.15
C ASP A 193 -12.18 -11.72 10.65
N VAL A 194 -12.67 -12.97 10.54
CA VAL A 194 -14.02 -13.29 10.08
C VAL A 194 -15.14 -12.90 11.06
N ALA A 195 -14.83 -12.65 12.34
CA ALA A 195 -15.81 -12.21 13.31
C ALA A 195 -16.14 -10.71 13.14
N HIS A 196 -15.19 -9.93 12.63
CA HIS A 196 -15.33 -8.48 12.43
C HIS A 196 -15.52 -8.10 10.95
N GLU A 197 -15.21 -8.99 10.01
CA GLU A 197 -15.54 -8.85 8.60
C GLU A 197 -15.80 -10.24 7.99
N PRO A 198 -17.08 -10.65 7.81
CA PRO A 198 -17.44 -12.01 7.40
C PRO A 198 -16.80 -12.47 6.09
N VAL A 199 -16.49 -11.54 5.19
CA VAL A 199 -15.83 -11.85 3.91
C VAL A 199 -14.40 -12.36 4.16
N GLY A 200 -13.69 -11.79 5.14
CA GLY A 200 -12.45 -12.33 5.65
C GLY A 200 -11.44 -11.31 6.19
N PRO A 201 -10.31 -11.80 6.72
CA PRO A 201 -9.35 -10.98 7.44
C PRO A 201 -8.70 -9.88 6.58
N VAL A 202 -8.36 -10.17 5.32
CA VAL A 202 -7.81 -9.16 4.40
C VAL A 202 -8.87 -8.12 4.05
N THR A 203 -10.12 -8.56 3.93
CA THR A 203 -11.23 -7.66 3.64
C THR A 203 -11.48 -6.66 4.76
N TYR A 204 -11.30 -7.06 6.03
CA TYR A 204 -11.38 -6.11 7.15
C TYR A 204 -10.45 -4.93 6.91
N TRP A 205 -9.20 -5.22 6.53
CA TRP A 205 -8.20 -4.18 6.28
C TRP A 205 -8.49 -3.39 4.99
N ASN A 206 -8.94 -4.06 3.92
CA ASN A 206 -9.38 -3.38 2.71
C ASN A 206 -10.49 -2.36 2.99
N ARG A 207 -11.51 -2.76 3.78
CA ARG A 207 -12.60 -1.86 4.18
C ARG A 207 -12.06 -0.72 5.03
N TYR A 208 -11.22 -1.02 6.02
CA TYR A 208 -10.61 0.00 6.87
C TYR A 208 -9.88 1.06 6.04
N VAL A 209 -8.97 0.64 5.16
CA VAL A 209 -8.19 1.57 4.32
C VAL A 209 -9.09 2.30 3.32
N SER A 210 -9.97 1.60 2.61
CA SER A 210 -10.83 2.21 1.58
C SER A 210 -11.76 3.27 2.18
N VAL A 211 -12.31 3.03 3.37
CA VAL A 211 -13.23 3.98 4.01
C VAL A 211 -12.47 5.03 4.80
N THR A 212 -11.64 4.61 5.77
CA THR A 212 -11.10 5.55 6.76
C THR A 212 -9.88 6.31 6.25
N GLN A 213 -9.11 5.74 5.32
CA GLN A 213 -7.83 6.32 4.88
C GLN A 213 -7.93 6.97 3.50
N MET A 214 -8.47 6.23 2.52
CA MET A 214 -8.69 6.75 1.17
C MET A 214 -9.84 7.76 1.16
N GLY A 215 -10.88 7.55 1.98
CA GLY A 215 -12.07 8.39 2.02
C GLY A 215 -13.17 7.96 1.04
N GLY A 216 -13.16 6.69 0.64
CA GLY A 216 -14.19 6.10 -0.21
C GLY A 216 -15.56 6.03 0.48
N HIS A 217 -16.62 6.02 -0.33
CA HIS A 217 -18.01 6.04 0.10
C HIS A 217 -18.42 4.66 0.61
N GLY A 218 -18.21 4.43 1.90
CA GLY A 218 -18.59 3.21 2.58
C GLY A 218 -18.64 3.44 4.09
N LYS A 219 -18.79 2.34 4.83
CA LYS A 219 -18.82 2.35 6.30
C LYS A 219 -17.78 1.41 6.86
N PHE A 220 -17.17 1.81 7.95
CA PHE A 220 -16.29 0.98 8.77
C PHE A 220 -16.58 1.24 10.25
N SER A 221 -16.69 0.17 11.04
CA SER A 221 -16.90 0.26 12.48
C SER A 221 -16.20 -0.89 13.19
N ASP A 222 -15.47 -0.58 14.26
CA ASP A 222 -14.88 -1.57 15.16
C ASP A 222 -14.85 -1.03 16.59
N SER A 223 -15.74 -1.55 17.44
CA SER A 223 -15.87 -1.13 18.83
C SER A 223 -14.63 -1.40 19.68
N ARG A 224 -13.75 -2.32 19.28
CA ARG A 224 -12.50 -2.62 19.99
C ARG A 224 -11.50 -1.46 19.91
N THR A 225 -11.57 -0.68 18.83
CA THR A 225 -10.72 0.50 18.58
C THR A 225 -11.48 1.81 18.75
N GLY A 226 -12.81 1.77 18.81
CA GLY A 226 -13.67 2.95 18.85
C GLY A 226 -13.87 3.63 17.49
N VAL A 227 -13.25 3.12 16.42
CA VAL A 227 -13.40 3.68 15.08
C VAL A 227 -14.82 3.44 14.57
N ASN A 228 -15.48 4.49 14.11
CA ASN A 228 -16.81 4.44 13.52
C ASN A 228 -16.95 5.54 12.46
N VAL A 229 -16.81 5.18 11.19
CA VAL A 229 -16.78 6.10 10.04
C VAL A 229 -17.87 5.73 9.05
N ASP A 230 -18.63 6.74 8.61
CA ASP A 230 -19.63 6.64 7.56
C ASP A 230 -19.39 7.76 6.53
N ASN A 231 -18.82 7.39 5.39
CA ASN A 231 -18.55 8.32 4.29
C ASN A 231 -19.63 8.28 3.22
N THR A 232 -20.73 7.52 3.39
CA THR A 232 -21.75 7.47 2.33
C THR A 232 -22.55 8.77 2.26
N GLY A 233 -22.60 9.55 3.35
CA GLY A 233 -23.39 10.79 3.42
C GLY A 233 -24.89 10.56 3.17
N GLY A 234 -25.39 9.34 3.43
CA GLY A 234 -26.74 8.91 3.09
C GLY A 234 -26.89 8.36 1.66
N GLY A 235 -25.84 8.40 0.85
CA GLY A 235 -25.76 7.79 -0.48
C GLY A 235 -25.42 6.29 -0.46
N ALA A 236 -25.07 5.77 -1.64
CA ALA A 236 -24.76 4.35 -1.83
C ALA A 236 -23.41 3.96 -1.21
N ASP A 237 -23.33 2.74 -0.67
CA ASP A 237 -22.06 2.12 -0.29
C ASP A 237 -21.37 1.55 -1.55
N LEU A 238 -20.24 2.14 -1.90
CA LEU A 238 -19.42 1.77 -3.06
C LEU A 238 -18.33 0.74 -2.73
N VAL A 239 -18.14 0.40 -1.44
CA VAL A 239 -17.06 -0.46 -0.93
C VAL A 239 -17.56 -1.90 -0.76
N THR A 240 -18.63 -2.11 0.02
CA THR A 240 -19.03 -3.43 0.54
C THR A 240 -19.17 -4.49 -0.55
N GLY A 241 -19.83 -4.17 -1.67
CA GLY A 241 -20.07 -5.13 -2.75
C GLY A 241 -18.81 -5.57 -3.52
N LYS A 242 -17.71 -4.81 -3.43
CA LYS A 242 -16.46 -5.05 -4.17
C LYS A 242 -15.45 -5.88 -3.39
N LEU A 243 -15.61 -5.93 -2.07
CA LEU A 243 -14.69 -6.56 -1.15
C LEU A 243 -14.42 -8.07 -1.43
N PRO A 244 -15.42 -8.93 -1.72
CA PRO A 244 -15.14 -10.34 -2.01
C PRO A 244 -14.27 -10.54 -3.25
N ALA A 245 -14.51 -9.75 -4.31
CA ALA A 245 -13.72 -9.82 -5.54
C ALA A 245 -12.30 -9.32 -5.30
N LEU A 246 -12.13 -8.22 -4.58
CA LEU A 246 -10.83 -7.66 -4.19
C LEU A 246 -10.00 -8.68 -3.39
N GLN A 247 -10.58 -9.29 -2.36
CA GLN A 247 -9.88 -10.30 -1.57
C GLN A 247 -9.52 -11.53 -2.40
N SER A 248 -10.43 -12.00 -3.26
CA SER A 248 -10.14 -13.12 -4.16
C SER A 248 -8.92 -12.83 -5.04
N TYR A 249 -8.75 -11.59 -5.50
CA TYR A 249 -7.56 -11.20 -6.25
C TYR A 249 -6.31 -11.14 -5.37
N GLN A 250 -6.34 -10.50 -4.21
CA GLN A 250 -5.19 -10.45 -3.31
C GLN A 250 -4.74 -11.84 -2.85
N PHE A 251 -5.67 -12.76 -2.66
CA PHE A 251 -5.38 -14.16 -2.37
C PHE A 251 -4.72 -14.92 -3.52
N SER A 252 -4.87 -14.44 -4.76
CA SER A 252 -4.15 -15.00 -5.91
C SER A 252 -2.74 -14.45 -6.10
N LEU A 253 -2.35 -13.43 -5.34
CA LEU A 253 -1.00 -12.86 -5.40
C LEU A 253 -0.08 -13.73 -4.55
N ASP A 254 0.69 -14.59 -5.19
CA ASP A 254 1.69 -15.40 -4.50
C ASP A 254 2.90 -14.59 -4.08
N ALA A 255 3.53 -14.99 -2.98
CA ALA A 255 4.82 -14.44 -2.58
C ALA A 255 5.88 -14.77 -3.65
N PRO A 256 6.82 -13.85 -3.95
CA PRO A 256 7.85 -14.11 -4.94
C PRO A 256 8.65 -15.38 -4.60
N PRO A 257 9.05 -16.16 -5.62
CA PRO A 257 9.95 -17.27 -5.41
C PRO A 257 11.28 -16.79 -4.82
N ALA A 258 12.06 -17.73 -4.28
CA ALA A 258 13.43 -17.43 -3.90
C ALA A 258 14.24 -16.96 -5.13
N PRO A 259 15.19 -16.02 -4.98
CA PRO A 259 16.05 -15.60 -6.07
C PRO A 259 16.80 -16.78 -6.68
N VAL A 260 17.05 -16.73 -7.99
CA VAL A 260 17.93 -17.72 -8.63
C VAL A 260 19.38 -17.51 -8.20
N GLY A 261 20.16 -18.59 -8.11
CA GLY A 261 21.61 -18.51 -7.84
C GLY A 261 22.01 -18.40 -6.36
N PHE A 262 21.14 -18.74 -5.40
CA PHE A 262 21.53 -18.82 -3.98
C PHE A 262 22.41 -20.05 -3.69
N ASP A 263 23.28 -19.96 -2.67
CA ASP A 263 24.08 -21.10 -2.20
C ASP A 263 23.18 -22.13 -1.49
N ALA A 264 22.87 -23.22 -2.19
CA ALA A 264 22.05 -24.30 -1.68
C ALA A 264 22.68 -25.03 -0.47
N THR A 265 24.00 -25.10 -0.38
CA THR A 265 24.69 -25.73 0.76
C THR A 265 24.56 -24.84 1.99
N ALA A 266 24.75 -23.52 1.84
CA ALA A 266 24.51 -22.58 2.92
C ALA A 266 23.04 -22.56 3.36
N ALA A 267 22.09 -22.60 2.42
CA ALA A 267 20.67 -22.68 2.72
C ALA A 267 20.31 -23.95 3.51
N ALA A 268 20.91 -25.10 3.17
CA ALA A 268 20.72 -26.34 3.91
C ALA A 268 21.23 -26.24 5.36
N ARG A 269 22.39 -25.61 5.59
CA ARG A 269 22.90 -25.33 6.95
C ARG A 269 21.98 -24.37 7.70
N GLY A 270 21.52 -23.30 7.03
CA GLY A 270 20.57 -22.33 7.59
C GLY A 270 19.26 -22.98 8.02
N LYS A 271 18.73 -23.93 7.24
CA LYS A 271 17.53 -24.70 7.60
C LYS A 271 17.71 -25.50 8.89
N ILE A 272 18.87 -26.09 9.13
CA ILE A 272 19.14 -26.83 10.39
C ILE A 272 19.15 -25.84 11.57
N LEU A 273 19.77 -24.68 11.42
CA LEU A 273 19.78 -23.64 12.44
C LEU A 273 18.35 -23.14 12.74
N PHE A 274 17.59 -22.82 11.70
CA PHE A 274 16.22 -22.30 11.77
C PHE A 274 15.25 -23.23 12.52
N ASN A 275 15.34 -24.53 12.27
CA ASN A 275 14.49 -25.54 12.90
C ASN A 275 15.05 -26.08 14.24
N GLY A 276 16.27 -25.68 14.60
CA GLY A 276 16.99 -26.21 15.75
C GLY A 276 17.47 -25.10 16.67
N LYS A 277 18.78 -24.85 16.68
CA LYS A 277 19.45 -23.99 17.67
C LYS A 277 18.95 -22.54 17.70
N ALA A 278 18.53 -21.96 16.57
CA ALA A 278 17.98 -20.60 16.55
C ALA A 278 16.49 -20.55 16.90
N THR A 279 15.82 -21.70 16.96
CA THR A 279 14.41 -21.84 17.36
C THR A 279 13.42 -21.00 16.55
N CYS A 280 13.79 -20.46 15.38
CA CYS A 280 12.94 -19.58 14.57
C CYS A 280 11.58 -20.23 14.24
N ALA A 281 11.59 -21.55 14.00
CA ALA A 281 10.41 -22.34 13.66
C ALA A 281 9.38 -22.46 14.80
N THR A 282 9.65 -21.97 16.02
CA THR A 282 8.65 -21.95 17.11
C THR A 282 7.53 -20.93 16.84
N CYS A 283 7.85 -19.83 16.16
CA CYS A 283 6.90 -18.80 15.73
C CYS A 283 6.77 -18.75 14.20
N HIS A 284 7.87 -18.92 13.46
CA HIS A 284 7.88 -18.92 11.99
C HIS A 284 7.71 -20.32 11.42
N SER A 285 6.58 -20.95 11.71
CA SER A 285 6.32 -22.36 11.41
C SER A 285 5.52 -22.59 10.12
N GLY A 286 5.43 -23.87 9.72
CA GLY A 286 4.55 -24.30 8.63
C GLY A 286 4.95 -23.80 7.23
N PRO A 287 4.10 -24.05 6.21
CA PRO A 287 4.43 -23.75 4.82
C PRO A 287 4.67 -22.28 4.54
N LYS A 288 4.09 -21.36 5.32
CA LYS A 288 4.21 -19.90 5.14
C LYS A 288 5.20 -19.24 6.10
N PHE A 289 5.84 -20.01 6.98
CA PHE A 289 6.76 -19.51 8.02
C PHE A 289 6.09 -18.48 8.94
N THR A 290 4.90 -18.82 9.43
CA THR A 290 4.12 -18.07 10.40
C THR A 290 3.18 -19.03 11.12
N ASP A 291 3.11 -18.92 12.45
CA ASP A 291 2.22 -19.71 13.29
C ASP A 291 0.80 -19.15 13.35
N VAL A 292 0.52 -18.00 12.72
CA VAL A 292 -0.85 -17.45 12.67
C VAL A 292 -1.83 -18.41 11.99
N THR A 293 -1.35 -19.32 11.14
CA THR A 293 -2.19 -20.36 10.52
C THR A 293 -2.68 -21.40 11.53
N ASP A 294 -2.06 -21.49 12.70
CA ASP A 294 -2.52 -22.30 13.83
C ASP A 294 -3.51 -21.48 14.67
N GLY A 295 -4.80 -21.57 14.32
CA GLY A 295 -5.88 -20.98 15.09
C GLY A 295 -5.88 -19.45 15.19
N GLY A 296 -5.07 -18.73 14.38
CA GLY A 296 -4.95 -17.28 14.49
C GLY A 296 -4.08 -16.80 15.65
N ARG A 297 -3.10 -17.62 16.07
CA ARG A 297 -2.18 -17.30 17.16
C ARG A 297 -1.55 -15.91 17.01
N LEU A 298 -1.60 -15.14 18.09
CA LEU A 298 -0.97 -13.83 18.25
C LEU A 298 -0.03 -13.86 19.46
N HIS A 299 0.89 -12.90 19.50
CA HIS A 299 1.98 -12.84 20.49
C HIS A 299 1.92 -11.54 21.29
N PRO A 300 2.34 -11.54 22.56
CA PRO A 300 2.34 -10.35 23.40
C PRO A 300 3.27 -9.26 22.87
N GLN A 301 3.11 -8.05 23.39
CA GLN A 301 3.87 -6.86 23.00
C GLN A 301 5.39 -7.08 22.99
N ASP A 302 5.91 -7.70 24.06
CA ASP A 302 7.33 -8.00 24.31
C ASP A 302 7.90 -9.15 23.46
N ALA A 303 7.09 -9.74 22.57
CA ALA A 303 7.56 -10.74 21.63
C ALA A 303 8.22 -10.13 20.38
N SER A 304 8.03 -8.83 20.14
CA SER A 304 8.74 -8.09 19.09
C SER A 304 10.09 -7.61 19.61
N ILE A 305 11.09 -7.57 18.74
CA ILE A 305 12.40 -6.95 19.01
C ILE A 305 12.62 -5.68 18.16
N ALA A 306 11.55 -5.19 17.54
CA ALA A 306 11.55 -3.91 16.82
C ALA A 306 11.86 -2.75 17.77
N ALA A 307 12.35 -1.64 17.24
CA ALA A 307 12.69 -0.48 18.07
C ALA A 307 11.45 0.13 18.74
N ASP A 308 10.32 0.15 18.03
CA ASP A 308 9.01 0.40 18.61
C ASP A 308 8.35 -0.92 19.03
N GLU A 309 7.88 -1.02 20.27
CA GLU A 309 7.05 -2.13 20.73
C GLU A 309 5.61 -1.67 21.02
N ASP A 310 5.36 -0.36 21.11
CA ASP A 310 4.11 0.21 21.61
C ASP A 310 3.04 0.36 20.53
N TYR A 311 3.35 0.22 19.24
CA TYR A 311 2.35 0.34 18.16
C TYR A 311 1.11 -0.56 18.36
N VAL A 312 1.28 -1.76 18.94
CA VAL A 312 0.16 -2.66 19.26
C VAL A 312 -0.84 -2.04 20.23
N ASN A 313 -0.46 -1.10 21.08
CA ASN A 313 -1.38 -0.47 22.02
C ASN A 313 -2.49 0.34 21.34
N ARG A 314 -2.30 0.69 20.05
CA ARG A 314 -3.30 1.35 19.19
C ARG A 314 -4.20 0.35 18.45
N SER A 315 -3.98 -0.96 18.62
CA SER A 315 -4.67 -2.01 17.88
C SER A 315 -5.82 -2.63 18.67
N ALA A 316 -6.72 -3.30 17.96
CA ALA A 316 -7.84 -4.03 18.58
C ALA A 316 -7.37 -5.19 19.47
N THR A 317 -6.26 -5.82 19.11
CA THR A 317 -5.75 -7.05 19.75
C THR A 317 -4.72 -6.76 20.84
N LYS A 318 -4.01 -5.65 20.75
CA LYS A 318 -2.80 -5.34 21.55
C LYS A 318 -1.71 -6.41 21.46
N GLN A 319 -1.66 -7.11 20.33
CA GLN A 319 -0.78 -8.25 20.12
C GLN A 319 -0.18 -8.23 18.70
N TRP A 320 0.93 -8.93 18.54
CA TRP A 320 1.60 -9.10 17.27
C TRP A 320 1.14 -10.35 16.53
N ARG A 321 1.01 -10.22 15.22
CA ARG A 321 0.93 -11.33 14.28
C ARG A 321 2.31 -11.57 13.68
N VAL A 322 2.80 -12.80 13.77
CA VAL A 322 4.03 -13.21 13.10
C VAL A 322 3.86 -13.07 11.59
N SER A 323 4.66 -12.22 10.96
CA SER A 323 4.59 -12.02 9.51
C SER A 323 5.14 -13.22 8.74
N PRO A 324 4.55 -13.61 7.60
CA PRO A 324 5.04 -14.74 6.82
C PRO A 324 6.41 -14.40 6.23
N LEU A 325 7.35 -15.37 6.23
CA LEU A 325 8.70 -15.14 5.70
C LEU A 325 8.86 -15.43 4.21
N ARG A 326 7.82 -15.93 3.54
CA ARG A 326 7.89 -16.12 2.07
C ARG A 326 8.05 -14.76 1.39
N GLY A 327 9.08 -14.63 0.57
CA GLY A 327 9.41 -13.38 -0.13
C GLY A 327 10.14 -12.34 0.74
N ILE A 328 10.58 -12.67 1.95
CA ILE A 328 11.26 -11.72 2.86
C ILE A 328 12.49 -11.03 2.26
N TRP A 329 13.15 -11.68 1.30
CA TRP A 329 14.33 -11.13 0.63
C TRP A 329 14.06 -9.82 -0.14
N GLN A 330 12.80 -9.50 -0.44
CA GLN A 330 12.45 -8.46 -1.42
C GLN A 330 12.12 -7.08 -0.81
N HIS A 331 11.70 -6.99 0.45
CA HIS A 331 10.99 -5.81 0.95
C HIS A 331 11.54 -5.23 2.26
N ALA A 332 12.87 -5.19 2.40
CA ALA A 332 13.50 -4.35 3.40
C ALA A 332 12.98 -2.89 3.31
N PRO A 333 12.94 -2.14 4.43
CA PRO A 333 13.32 -2.56 5.77
C PRO A 333 12.28 -3.50 6.43
N TYR A 334 12.67 -4.08 7.55
CA TYR A 334 11.95 -5.11 8.30
C TYR A 334 11.37 -4.59 9.61
N PHE A 335 10.54 -5.43 10.24
CA PHE A 335 9.59 -5.06 11.30
C PHE A 335 8.50 -4.09 10.82
N HIS A 336 7.55 -3.80 11.69
CA HIS A 336 6.45 -2.88 11.36
C HIS A 336 6.93 -1.42 11.34
N ASP A 337 7.99 -1.08 12.06
CA ASP A 337 8.55 0.28 12.16
C ASP A 337 9.70 0.54 11.18
N GLY A 338 10.17 -0.50 10.46
CA GLY A 338 11.31 -0.37 9.56
C GLY A 338 12.66 -0.27 10.26
N SER A 339 12.76 -0.61 11.55
CA SER A 339 13.98 -0.44 12.36
C SER A 339 15.17 -1.32 11.95
N SER A 340 14.98 -2.27 11.04
CA SER A 340 16.03 -3.17 10.54
C SER A 340 16.18 -3.09 9.03
N GLU A 341 17.36 -2.70 8.54
CA GLU A 341 17.63 -2.51 7.11
C GLU A 341 17.93 -3.82 6.38
N ASN A 342 18.34 -4.86 7.11
CA ASN A 342 18.78 -6.12 6.52
C ASN A 342 18.40 -7.33 7.40
N VAL A 343 18.21 -8.49 6.76
CA VAL A 343 17.81 -9.71 7.46
C VAL A 343 18.83 -10.21 8.48
N SER A 344 20.09 -9.76 8.41
CA SER A 344 21.12 -10.11 9.40
C SER A 344 20.96 -9.39 10.74
N GLN A 345 20.09 -8.39 10.82
CA GLN A 345 19.73 -7.66 12.03
C GLN A 345 18.42 -8.19 12.67
N LEU A 346 17.84 -9.25 12.12
CA LEU A 346 16.64 -9.95 12.64
C LEU A 346 17.04 -11.11 13.56
#